data_AF-A0A372F0S8-F1
#
_entry.id   AF-A0A372F0S8-F1
#
_cell.length_a   1.000
_cell.length_b   1.000
_cell.length_c   1.000
_cell.angle_alpha   90.00
_cell.angle_beta   90.00
_cell.angle_gamma   90.00
#
_symmetry.space_group_name_H-M   'P 1'
#
loop_
_entity.id
_entity.type
_entity.pdbx_description
1 polymer ?
#
loop_
_entity_poly.entity_id
_entity_poly.type
_entity_poly.pdbx_seq_one_letter_code
_entity_poly.pdbx_strand_id
1 'polypeptide(L)'
;MKTCSLIANIVMLLILIPAAFGAIMSPFVFDSGASRRTWLIFGTLVALPVLIILSQIISWIAYVRHNYDFAFKVSLVPVLDILVIIVLFTISSDLK
;
A
#
# COMPACT_ATOMS: atom_id res chain seq x y z
N MET A 1 13.47 11.88 14.09
CA MET A 1 12.50 11.87 12.97
C MET A 1 13.13 11.80 11.58
N LYS A 2 14.18 12.57 11.28
CA LYS A 2 14.82 12.58 9.95
C LYS A 2 15.23 11.18 9.44
N THR A 3 16.02 10.45 10.21
CA THR A 3 16.48 9.09 9.86
C THR A 3 15.30 8.12 9.72
N CYS A 4 14.34 8.16 10.65
CA CYS A 4 13.14 7.31 10.59
C CYS A 4 12.31 7.57 9.32
N SER A 5 12.12 8.83 8.93
CA SER A 5 11.43 9.22 7.70
C SER A 5 12.15 8.68 6.46
N LEU A 6 13.48 8.77 6.43
CA LEU A 6 14.29 8.25 5.33
C LEU A 6 14.17 6.71 5.23
N ILE A 7 14.31 6.00 6.35
CA ILE A 7 14.16 4.54 6.41
C ILE A 7 12.77 4.14 5.93
N ALA A 8 11.71 4.78 6.44
CA ALA A 8 10.34 4.49 6.04
C ALA A 8 10.12 4.69 4.53
N ASN A 9 10.66 5.77 3.94
CA ASN A 9 10.56 6.01 2.51
C ASN A 9 11.28 4.92 1.69
N ILE A 10 12.49 4.51 2.10
CA ILE A 10 13.24 3.44 1.43
C ILE A 10 12.46 2.13 1.50
N VAL A 11 11.94 1.77 2.67
CA VAL A 11 11.13 0.55 2.85
C VAL A 11 9.89 0.58 1.97
N MET A 12 9.16 1.71 1.92
CA MET A 12 7.98 1.84 1.07
C MET A 12 8.30 1.72 -0.42
N LEU A 13 9.45 2.26 -0.87
CA LEU A 13 9.93 2.07 -2.25
C LEU A 13 10.24 0.61 -2.56
N LEU A 14 10.82 -0.15 -1.61
CA LEU A 14 11.04 -1.58 -1.79
C LEU A 14 9.72 -2.36 -1.86
N ILE A 15 8.72 -1.99 -1.07
CA ILE A 15 7.38 -2.60 -1.08
C ILE A 15 6.62 -2.29 -2.38
N LEU A 16 6.93 -1.18 -3.06
CA LEU A 16 6.29 -0.83 -4.33
C LEU A 16 6.40 -1.94 -5.38
N ILE A 17 7.53 -2.65 -5.42
CA ILE A 17 7.77 -3.73 -6.39
C ILE A 17 6.77 -4.88 -6.18
N PRO A 18 6.71 -5.57 -5.02
CA PRO A 18 5.72 -6.61 -4.79
C PRO A 18 4.29 -6.08 -4.84
N ALA A 19 4.03 -4.82 -4.45
CA ALA A 19 2.70 -4.22 -4.57
C ALA A 19 2.26 -4.07 -6.05
N ALA A 20 3.16 -3.65 -6.93
CA ALA A 20 2.89 -3.57 -8.36
C ALA A 20 2.63 -4.95 -8.98
N PHE A 21 3.41 -5.97 -8.61
CA PHE A 21 3.13 -7.34 -9.01
C PHE A 21 1.77 -7.83 -8.49
N GLY A 22 1.46 -7.54 -7.22
CA GLY A 22 0.16 -7.83 -6.62
C GLY A 22 -1.00 -7.19 -7.38
N ALA A 23 -0.86 -5.94 -7.83
CA ALA A 23 -1.85 -5.25 -8.64
C ALA A 23 -2.00 -5.88 -10.04
N ILE A 24 -0.91 -6.21 -10.73
CA ILE A 24 -0.96 -6.82 -12.07
C ILE A 24 -1.56 -8.23 -12.02
N MET A 25 -1.26 -8.99 -10.96
CA MET A 25 -1.79 -10.34 -10.74
C MET A 25 -3.17 -10.34 -10.06
N SER A 26 -3.65 -9.19 -9.57
CA SER A 26 -4.93 -9.11 -8.85
C SER A 26 -6.15 -9.59 -9.63
N PRO A 27 -6.22 -9.57 -10.99
CA PRO A 27 -7.34 -10.16 -11.72
C PRO A 27 -7.53 -11.67 -11.46
N PHE A 28 -6.47 -12.42 -11.11
CA PHE A 28 -6.58 -13.85 -10.77
C PHE A 28 -7.44 -14.11 -9.52
N VAL A 29 -7.69 -13.09 -8.70
CA VAL A 29 -8.62 -13.19 -7.57
C VAL A 29 -10.05 -13.52 -8.06
N PHE A 30 -10.40 -13.14 -9.30
CA PHE A 30 -11.71 -13.43 -9.88
C PHE A 30 -11.88 -14.86 -10.41
N ASP A 31 -10.81 -15.67 -10.48
CA ASP A 31 -10.89 -17.09 -10.87
C ASP A 31 -11.70 -17.90 -9.84
N SER A 32 -11.76 -17.43 -8.60
CA SER A 32 -12.62 -17.97 -7.53
C SER A 32 -14.09 -17.53 -7.61
N GLY A 33 -14.43 -16.63 -8.54
CA GLY A 33 -15.75 -16.04 -8.73
C GLY A 33 -15.79 -14.53 -8.47
N ALA A 34 -16.68 -13.84 -9.18
CA ALA A 34 -16.93 -12.42 -9.01
C ALA A 34 -17.94 -12.17 -7.88
N SER A 35 -17.44 -11.74 -6.72
CA SER A 35 -18.23 -11.36 -5.56
C SER A 35 -17.88 -9.93 -5.13
N ARG A 36 -18.73 -9.32 -4.29
CA ARG A 36 -18.42 -7.99 -3.72
C ARG A 36 -17.07 -7.98 -2.99
N ARG A 37 -16.67 -9.10 -2.38
CA ARG A 37 -15.39 -9.22 -1.66
C ARG A 37 -14.20 -9.29 -2.61
N THR A 38 -14.29 -10.05 -3.70
CA THR A 38 -13.19 -10.13 -4.68
C THR A 38 -12.95 -8.78 -5.36
N TRP A 39 -14.00 -8.00 -5.61
CA TRP A 39 -13.88 -6.61 -6.05
C TRP A 39 -13.20 -5.68 -5.03
N LEU A 40 -13.51 -5.83 -3.73
CA LEU A 40 -12.85 -5.05 -2.68
C LEU A 40 -11.36 -5.40 -2.60
N ILE A 41 -11.01 -6.69 -2.62
CA ILE A 41 -9.62 -7.17 -2.61
C ILE A 41 -8.85 -6.63 -3.82
N PHE A 42 -9.42 -6.79 -5.02
CA PHE A 42 -8.85 -6.24 -6.26
C PHE A 42 -8.60 -4.73 -6.13
N GLY A 43 -9.59 -3.97 -5.66
CA GLY A 43 -9.48 -2.53 -5.47
C GLY A 43 -8.33 -2.15 -4.53
N THR A 44 -8.19 -2.86 -3.40
CA THR A 44 -7.09 -2.61 -2.43
C THR A 44 -5.72 -2.99 -2.99
N LEU A 45 -5.61 -4.08 -3.75
CA LEU A 45 -4.34 -4.48 -4.38
C LEU A 45 -3.87 -3.46 -5.42
N VAL A 46 -4.79 -2.87 -6.17
CA VAL A 46 -4.50 -1.80 -7.15
C VAL A 46 -4.24 -0.45 -6.46
N ALA A 47 -4.96 -0.16 -5.37
CA ALA A 47 -4.78 1.09 -4.62
C ALA A 47 -3.40 1.19 -3.97
N LEU A 48 -2.85 0.09 -3.45
CA LEU A 48 -1.57 0.08 -2.72
C LEU A 48 -0.41 0.73 -3.49
N PRO A 49 -0.04 0.31 -4.73
CA PRO A 49 1.06 0.94 -5.45
C PRO A 49 0.79 2.42 -5.76
N VAL A 50 -0.47 2.79 -6.05
CA VAL A 50 -0.85 4.20 -6.25
C VAL A 50 -0.63 5.01 -4.98
N LEU A 51 -1.07 4.48 -3.85
CA LEU A 51 -0.95 5.13 -2.54
C LEU A 51 0.51 5.27 -2.12
N ILE A 52 1.36 4.27 -2.38
CA ILE A 52 2.80 4.33 -2.15
C ILE A 52 3.42 5.48 -2.95
N ILE A 53 3.12 5.58 -4.25
CA ILE A 53 3.66 6.63 -5.13
C ILE A 53 3.23 8.03 -4.63
N LEU A 54 1.95 8.22 -4.37
CA LEU A 54 1.42 9.51 -3.88
C LEU A 54 2.02 9.88 -2.51
N SER A 55 2.11 8.91 -1.60
CA SER A 55 2.69 9.12 -0.28
C SER A 55 4.19 9.45 -0.37
N GLN A 56 4.93 8.82 -1.29
CA GLN A 56 6.34 9.15 -1.52
C GLN A 56 6.52 10.59 -2.02
N ILE A 57 5.71 11.03 -2.99
CA ILE A 57 5.78 12.40 -3.51
C ILE A 57 5.51 13.42 -2.38
N ILE A 58 4.42 13.23 -1.62
CA ILE A 58 4.05 14.15 -0.54
C ILE A 58 5.08 14.12 0.60
N SER A 59 5.54 12.93 0.99
CA SER A 59 6.57 12.72 2.02
C SER A 59 7.87 13.42 1.64
N TRP A 60 8.30 13.33 0.38
CA TRP A 60 9.53 13.97 -0.09
C TRP A 60 9.43 15.49 -0.10
N ILE A 61 8.31 16.06 -0.55
CA ILE A 61 8.05 17.51 -0.49
C ILE A 61 8.14 18.00 0.96
N ALA A 62 7.53 17.28 1.91
CA ALA A 62 7.58 17.60 3.33
C ALA A 62 9.00 17.49 3.92
N TYR A 63 9.75 16.47 3.50
CA TYR A 63 11.12 16.24 3.93
C TYR A 63 12.07 17.36 3.48
N VAL A 64 11.95 17.83 2.22
CA VAL A 64 12.71 18.97 1.69
C VAL A 64 12.37 20.27 2.43
N ARG A 65 11.13 20.44 2.88
CA ARG A 65 10.70 21.56 3.73
C ARG A 65 11.10 21.40 5.21
N HIS A 66 11.97 20.44 5.54
CA HIS A 66 12.41 20.12 6.90
C HIS A 66 11.30 19.68 7.86
N ASN A 67 10.09 19.39 7.38
CA ASN A 67 8.99 18.89 8.20
C ASN A 67 9.03 17.36 8.28
N TYR A 68 9.97 16.86 9.08
CA TYR A 68 10.26 15.43 9.19
C TYR A 68 9.17 14.61 9.90
N ASP A 69 8.42 15.23 10.81
CA ASP A 69 7.31 14.55 11.50
C ASP A 69 6.16 14.27 10.53
N PHE A 70 5.77 15.28 9.74
CA PHE A 70 4.75 15.10 8.71
C PHE A 70 5.22 14.14 7.61
N ALA A 71 6.47 14.28 7.13
CA ALA A 71 7.04 13.36 6.14
C ALA A 71 6.99 11.90 6.61
N PHE A 72 7.33 11.64 7.87
CA PHE A 72 7.24 10.31 8.46
C PHE A 72 5.79 9.81 8.56
N LYS A 73 4.85 10.64 9.02
CA LYS A 73 3.43 10.23 9.11
C LYS A 73 2.85 9.88 7.74
N VAL A 74 3.18 10.68 6.71
CA VAL A 74 2.75 10.43 5.32
C VAL A 74 3.37 9.13 4.79
N SER A 75 4.64 8.86 5.06
CA SER A 75 5.26 7.60 4.59
C SER A 75 4.68 6.35 5.24
N LEU A 76 3.94 6.48 6.34
CA LEU A 76 3.22 5.37 6.99
C LEU A 76 1.79 5.17 6.45
N VAL A 77 1.26 6.08 5.64
CA VAL A 77 -0.11 5.96 5.09
C VAL A 77 -0.34 4.64 4.34
N PRO A 78 0.60 4.14 3.49
CA PRO A 78 0.46 2.83 2.85
C PRO A 78 0.38 1.63 3.79
N VAL A 79 0.87 1.76 5.03
CA VAL A 79 0.75 0.69 6.03
C VAL A 79 -0.71 0.40 6.36
N LEU A 80 -1.57 1.43 6.38
CA LEU A 80 -3.00 1.23 6.63
C LEU A 80 -3.64 0.36 5.54
N ASP A 81 -3.25 0.57 4.28
CA ASP A 81 -3.78 -0.20 3.16
C ASP A 81 -3.27 -1.65 3.20
N ILE A 82 -2.00 -1.87 3.56
CA ILE A 82 -1.45 -3.22 3.81
C ILE A 82 -2.24 -3.94 4.91
N LEU A 83 -2.58 -3.24 6.01
CA LEU A 83 -3.38 -3.83 7.08
C LEU A 83 -4.79 -4.21 6.60
N VAL A 84 -5.41 -3.36 5.78
CA VAL A 84 -6.72 -3.67 5.17
C VAL A 84 -6.63 -4.90 4.28
N ILE A 85 -5.59 -5.00 3.43
CA ILE A 85 -5.37 -6.17 2.57
C ILE A 85 -5.25 -7.44 3.43
N ILE A 86 -4.41 -7.43 4.48
CA ILE A 86 -4.24 -8.59 5.36
C ILE A 86 -5.57 -9.00 6.00
N VAL A 87 -6.34 -8.04 6.51
CA VAL A 87 -7.66 -8.30 7.11
C VAL A 87 -8.61 -8.91 6.07
N LEU A 88 -8.71 -8.33 4.88
CA LEU A 88 -9.58 -8.83 3.81
C LEU A 88 -9.24 -10.26 3.40
N PHE A 89 -7.96 -10.59 3.23
CA PHE A 89 -7.53 -11.95 2.92
C PHE A 89 -7.77 -12.93 4.08
N THR A 90 -7.65 -12.49 5.33
CA THR A 90 -7.84 -13.36 6.51
C THR A 90 -9.31 -13.74 6.71
N ILE A 91 -10.23 -12.80 6.47
CA ILE A 91 -11.68 -13.02 6.65
C ILE A 91 -12.35 -13.64 5.41
N SER A 92 -11.68 -13.62 4.25
CA SER A 92 -12.21 -14.17 3.01
C SER A 92 -12.10 -15.70 3.03
N SER A 93 -13.13 -16.36 3.53
CA SER A 93 -13.31 -17.82 3.46
C SER A 93 -13.33 -18.36 2.03
N ASP A 94 -13.69 -17.50 1.07
CA ASP A 94 -13.91 -17.85 -0.34
C ASP A 94 -12.58 -18.00 -1.12
N LEU A 95 -11.45 -17.63 -0.51
CA LEU A 95 -10.10 -17.72 -1.09
C LEU A 95 -9.22 -18.79 -0.41
N LYS A 96 -9.80 -19.62 0.47
CA LYS A 96 -9.17 -20.82 1.04
C LYS A 96 -9.54 -22.04 0.23
#